data_AF-A0A2E8HBR7-F1
#
_entry.id   AF-A0A2E8HBR7-F1
#
_cell.length_a   1.000
_cell.length_b   1.000
_cell.length_c   1.000
_cell.angle_alpha   90.00
_cell.angle_beta   90.00
_cell.angle_gamma   90.00
#
_symmetry.space_group_name_H-M   'P 1'
#
loop_
_entity.id
_entity.type
_entity.pdbx_description
1 polymer ?
#
loop_
_entity_poly.entity_id
_entity_poly.type
_entity_poly.pdbx_seq_one_letter_code
_entity_poly.pdbx_strand_id
1 'polypeptide(L)'
;MSQAAVPTGYGRLFLRGNQMTTEDTILQRVTGSLDVLLRLGEQFGGLFPSMIDRATRQMVADAPEPIPGQRGGDRSYRGSNLIHDEATLLTMYGLAEALNRPDYEVAADRYLERFATHCTATVSGLFPWGEHSYWDLERDCVGDGQWHRDPERRGQAVHDHLRAAPQWLWDKLSGFNPRCLETFAEGLDNHWSTNELASANELDSTRKPGEPLEYIRHGLIEQREYHPRGARSCDFPRHGGFFIVDWACAFRATGRQDFLEQIRRMVDYWWPKRDERDLLLLESRSPEEDERFYGTNAPGQTLSLAVSLLEAAPLLTDDEPQLAATMAERATAYIDGFLRAPHDLDQGIFVIHSKRDGNTVFEKMPVWGSVYGIWPASYVALTCLLGYRQTGDERLLSWARAAGERYAEEPIPAGVQAPAMDAGLGLGLLADLYDVTGEATWLCSAMTLAESLLKIYYPDVDGSRADLPVGAAGIDWYESQMGPGFLLHGLARTALLNRGPDACPLAADYTAR
;
A
#
# COMPACT_ATOMS: atom_id res chain seq x y z
N MET A 1 -36.73 50.03 -6.70
CA MET A 1 -35.61 49.19 -7.17
C MET A 1 -35.14 48.37 -5.98
N SER A 2 -35.67 47.15 -5.86
CA SER A 2 -35.49 46.28 -4.69
C SER A 2 -34.51 45.17 -5.04
N GLN A 3 -33.49 44.99 -4.19
CA GLN A 3 -32.47 43.95 -4.28
C GLN A 3 -33.11 42.56 -4.16
N ALA A 4 -32.69 41.64 -5.04
CA ALA A 4 -33.06 40.24 -5.00
C ALA A 4 -32.15 39.50 -4.03
N ALA A 5 -32.75 38.80 -3.06
CA ALA A 5 -32.08 37.92 -2.12
C ALA A 5 -31.80 36.55 -2.77
N VAL A 6 -30.60 36.03 -2.53
CA VAL A 6 -30.17 34.67 -2.89
C VAL A 6 -30.79 33.67 -1.90
N PRO A 7 -31.39 32.55 -2.33
CA PRO A 7 -31.93 31.55 -1.40
C PRO A 7 -30.80 30.68 -0.82
N THR A 8 -30.60 30.79 0.49
CA THR A 8 -29.88 29.81 1.31
C THR A 8 -30.86 28.72 1.73
N GLY A 9 -30.87 27.61 0.99
CA GLY A 9 -31.80 26.49 1.20
C GLY A 9 -31.07 25.17 1.48
N TYR A 10 -30.46 25.02 2.66
CA TYR A 10 -30.16 23.69 3.19
C TYR A 10 -31.47 23.10 3.73
N GLY A 11 -32.15 22.31 2.90
CA GLY A 11 -33.30 21.53 3.31
C GLY A 11 -32.90 20.45 4.30
N ARG A 12 -33.14 20.68 5.60
CA ARG A 12 -33.25 19.60 6.58
C ARG A 12 -34.44 18.73 6.19
N LEU A 13 -34.18 17.55 5.63
CA LEU A 13 -35.18 16.49 5.56
C LEU A 13 -35.55 16.11 7.01
N PHE A 14 -36.78 16.44 7.40
CA PHE A 14 -37.42 15.83 8.56
C PHE A 14 -37.71 14.36 8.24
N LEU A 15 -36.82 13.47 8.67
CA LEU A 15 -37.09 12.03 8.71
C LEU A 15 -37.86 11.70 10.00
N ARG A 16 -39.02 11.05 9.83
CA ARG A 16 -39.68 10.28 10.90
C ARG A 16 -38.68 9.26 11.47
N GLY A 17 -38.73 9.03 12.78
CA GLY A 17 -37.73 8.26 13.53
C GLY A 17 -37.59 6.79 13.14
N ASN A 18 -36.86 6.52 12.05
CA ASN A 18 -36.19 5.25 11.83
C ASN A 18 -34.91 5.23 12.67
N GLN A 19 -34.73 4.18 13.47
CA GLN A 19 -33.42 3.90 14.07
C GLN A 19 -32.41 3.68 12.95
N MET A 20 -31.24 4.36 13.02
CA MET A 20 -30.13 4.08 12.11
C MET A 20 -29.67 2.63 12.30
N THR A 21 -29.45 1.92 11.21
CA THR A 21 -28.90 0.57 11.25
C THR A 21 -27.39 0.61 11.57
N THR A 22 -26.79 -0.57 11.82
CA THR A 22 -25.34 -0.66 12.02
C THR A 22 -24.59 -0.20 10.78
N GLU A 23 -25.00 -0.64 9.59
CA GLU A 23 -24.37 -0.24 8.32
C GLU A 23 -24.51 1.26 8.04
N ASP A 24 -25.64 1.88 8.38
CA ASP A 24 -25.80 3.34 8.28
C ASP A 24 -24.84 4.07 9.21
N THR A 25 -24.63 3.54 10.41
CA THR A 25 -23.69 4.10 11.40
C THR A 25 -22.25 4.00 10.91
N ILE A 26 -21.87 2.87 10.32
CA ILE A 26 -20.53 2.66 9.74
C ILE A 26 -20.31 3.64 8.59
N LEU A 27 -21.24 3.72 7.63
CA LEU A 27 -21.11 4.61 6.48
C LEU A 27 -21.08 6.08 6.89
N GLN A 28 -21.86 6.47 7.91
CA GLN A 28 -21.79 7.82 8.47
C GLN A 28 -20.40 8.15 9.05
N ARG A 29 -19.71 7.17 9.66
CA ARG A 29 -18.34 7.37 10.18
C ARG A 29 -17.35 7.57 9.05
N VAL A 30 -17.41 6.71 8.03
CA VAL A 30 -16.52 6.80 6.87
C VAL A 30 -16.73 8.13 6.13
N THR A 31 -17.98 8.48 5.82
CA THR A 31 -18.27 9.74 5.10
C THR A 31 -17.88 10.97 5.90
N GLY A 32 -18.09 10.97 7.22
CA GLY A 32 -17.61 12.03 8.10
C GLY A 32 -16.09 12.23 8.06
N SER A 33 -15.32 11.13 7.99
CA SER A 33 -13.86 11.19 7.82
C SER A 33 -13.47 11.78 6.48
N LEU A 34 -14.08 11.30 5.38
CA LEU A 34 -13.80 11.79 4.03
C LEU A 34 -14.17 13.27 3.88
N ASP A 35 -15.28 13.72 4.47
CA ASP A 35 -15.68 15.13 4.47
C ASP A 35 -14.64 16.02 5.19
N VAL A 36 -13.96 15.52 6.22
CA VAL A 36 -12.84 16.23 6.86
C VAL A 36 -11.64 16.32 5.92
N LEU A 37 -11.24 15.20 5.32
CA LEU A 37 -10.11 15.15 4.38
C LEU A 37 -10.35 16.06 3.16
N LEU A 38 -11.58 16.08 2.64
CA LEU A 38 -11.96 16.92 1.50
C LEU A 38 -11.83 18.42 1.82
N ARG A 39 -12.30 18.86 2.99
CA ARG A 39 -12.15 20.26 3.45
C ARG A 39 -10.70 20.64 3.71
N LEU A 40 -9.87 19.71 4.17
CA LEU A 40 -8.44 19.94 4.33
C LEU A 40 -7.73 20.00 2.98
N GLY A 41 -8.08 19.09 2.07
CA GLY A 41 -7.54 19.05 0.70
C GLY A 41 -7.76 20.35 -0.05
N GLU A 42 -8.90 21.03 0.16
CA GLU A 42 -9.16 22.36 -0.42
C GLU A 42 -8.10 23.41 -0.05
N GLN A 43 -7.45 23.29 1.11
CA GLN A 43 -6.41 24.22 1.56
C GLN A 43 -5.04 23.91 0.94
N PHE A 44 -4.82 22.68 0.49
CA PHE A 44 -3.54 22.18 -0.02
C PHE A 44 -3.63 21.75 -1.49
N GLY A 45 -4.46 22.45 -2.27
CA GLY A 45 -4.57 22.25 -3.72
C GLY A 45 -5.13 20.87 -4.13
N GLY A 46 -5.81 20.17 -3.22
CA GLY A 46 -6.37 18.83 -3.41
C GLY A 46 -5.71 17.75 -2.55
N LEU A 47 -4.48 17.96 -2.10
CA LEU A 47 -3.69 16.96 -1.37
C LEU A 47 -4.12 16.84 0.09
N PHE A 48 -4.09 15.63 0.64
CA PHE A 48 -4.50 15.39 2.03
C PHE A 48 -3.31 15.44 2.99
N PRO A 49 -3.40 16.19 4.10
CA PRO A 49 -2.40 16.12 5.14
C PRO A 49 -2.28 14.71 5.72
N SER A 50 -1.06 14.21 5.77
CA SER A 50 -0.76 12.86 6.26
C SER A 50 -0.93 12.74 7.77
N MET A 51 -0.91 13.85 8.51
CA MET A 51 -1.08 13.83 9.97
C MET A 51 -1.98 14.99 10.42
N ILE A 52 -3.07 14.64 11.10
CA ILE A 52 -4.16 15.56 11.43
C ILE A 52 -4.51 15.46 12.91
N ASP A 53 -4.60 16.61 13.56
CA ASP A 53 -5.16 16.73 14.90
C ASP A 53 -6.68 16.54 14.85
N ARG A 54 -7.19 15.55 15.57
CA ARG A 54 -8.59 15.11 15.47
C ARG A 54 -9.57 16.09 16.12
N ALA A 55 -9.12 16.92 17.07
CA ALA A 55 -9.95 17.90 17.76
C ALA A 55 -10.12 19.17 16.90
N THR A 56 -9.00 19.73 16.45
CA THR A 56 -8.94 20.98 15.68
C THR A 56 -9.20 20.77 14.19
N ARG A 57 -9.05 19.53 13.70
CA ARG A 57 -9.17 19.15 12.28
C ARG A 57 -8.22 19.96 11.41
N GLN A 58 -6.99 20.12 11.90
CA GLN A 58 -5.90 20.81 11.21
C GLN A 58 -4.73 19.85 11.02
N MET A 59 -3.91 20.11 10.01
CA MET A 59 -2.60 19.46 9.91
C MET A 59 -1.80 19.73 11.18
N VAL A 60 -1.16 18.70 11.74
CA VAL A 60 -0.39 18.89 12.97
C VAL A 60 0.82 19.78 12.73
N ALA A 61 1.03 20.72 13.65
CA ALA A 61 2.16 21.65 13.60
C ALA A 61 3.43 21.11 14.25
N ASP A 62 3.35 20.03 15.04
CA ASP A 62 4.47 19.30 15.64
C ASP A 62 4.15 17.81 15.63
N ALA A 63 5.08 16.97 15.17
CA ALA A 63 4.86 15.53 15.13
C ALA A 63 4.82 14.97 16.57
N PRO A 64 3.77 14.23 16.98
CA PRO A 64 3.79 13.47 18.23
C PRO A 64 4.95 12.47 18.25
N GLU A 65 5.33 11.96 19.41
CA GLU A 65 6.32 10.87 19.48
C GLU A 65 5.82 9.63 18.72
N PRO A 66 6.71 8.90 18.02
CA PRO A 66 6.32 7.66 17.35
C PRO A 66 5.90 6.60 18.37
N ILE A 67 4.91 5.78 17.99
CA ILE A 67 4.54 4.61 18.80
C ILE A 67 5.66 3.55 18.76
N PRO A 68 5.72 2.61 19.73
CA PRO A 68 6.70 1.52 19.71
C PRO A 68 6.68 0.78 18.37
N GLY A 69 7.86 0.60 17.77
CA GLY A 69 8.02 -0.08 16.49
C GLY A 69 7.79 0.81 15.26
N GLN A 70 7.35 2.06 15.40
CA GLN A 70 7.30 3.04 14.30
C GLN A 70 8.64 3.79 14.19
N ARG A 71 9.10 4.04 12.96
CA ARG A 71 10.29 4.84 12.69
C ARG A 71 9.93 6.30 12.49
N GLY A 72 10.35 7.15 13.41
CA GLY A 72 10.00 8.57 13.36
C GLY A 72 10.55 9.35 12.15
N GLY A 73 11.63 8.87 11.52
CA GLY A 73 12.20 9.52 10.33
C GLY A 73 11.51 9.16 9.01
N ASP A 74 10.67 8.12 9.01
CA ASP A 74 9.95 7.64 7.82
C ASP A 74 8.50 8.19 7.79
N ARG A 75 8.18 9.15 8.66
CA ARG A 75 6.83 9.70 8.81
C ARG A 75 6.64 10.88 7.87
N SER A 76 5.48 10.93 7.21
CA SER A 76 5.12 12.02 6.28
C SER A 76 4.58 13.26 6.99
N TYR A 77 5.26 13.68 8.05
CA TYR A 77 4.87 14.83 8.85
C TYR A 77 4.86 16.13 8.04
N ARG A 78 3.79 16.93 8.17
CA ARG A 78 3.47 18.11 7.31
C ARG A 78 3.37 17.81 5.82
N GLY A 79 3.26 16.54 5.45
CA GLY A 79 3.29 16.08 4.07
C GLY A 79 1.98 15.52 3.57
N SER A 80 1.94 15.21 2.28
CA SER A 80 0.97 14.34 1.61
C SER A 80 1.74 13.22 0.92
N ASN A 81 1.32 11.97 1.10
CA ASN A 81 1.99 10.83 0.51
C ASN A 81 0.96 9.96 -0.21
N LEU A 82 0.98 10.01 -1.55
CA LEU A 82 -0.01 9.33 -2.38
C LEU A 82 -0.10 7.84 -2.07
N ILE A 83 1.03 7.17 -1.80
CA ILE A 83 1.03 5.73 -1.50
C ILE A 83 0.28 5.41 -0.19
N HIS A 84 0.19 6.37 0.73
CA HIS A 84 -0.57 6.20 1.97
C HIS A 84 -2.08 6.35 1.75
N ASP A 85 -2.47 7.09 0.71
CA ASP A 85 -3.85 7.53 0.47
C ASP A 85 -4.59 6.69 -0.59
N GLU A 86 -3.93 5.74 -1.26
CA GLU A 86 -4.52 4.89 -2.33
C GLU A 86 -5.86 4.26 -1.93
N ALA A 87 -5.90 3.61 -0.76
CA ALA A 87 -7.10 2.99 -0.20
C ALA A 87 -8.23 3.99 0.06
N THR A 88 -7.87 5.19 0.53
CA THR A 88 -8.81 6.29 0.78
C THR A 88 -9.40 6.78 -0.54
N LEU A 89 -8.56 7.00 -1.56
CA LEU A 89 -9.00 7.47 -2.89
C LEU A 89 -9.89 6.44 -3.58
N LEU A 90 -9.53 5.15 -3.52
CA LEU A 90 -10.36 4.06 -4.02
C LEU A 90 -11.73 4.03 -3.32
N THR A 91 -11.75 4.28 -2.01
CA THR A 91 -12.98 4.37 -1.22
C THR A 91 -13.86 5.54 -1.66
N MET A 92 -13.25 6.69 -1.96
CA MET A 92 -13.95 7.88 -2.44
C MET A 92 -14.66 7.62 -3.77
N TYR A 93 -14.00 6.96 -4.73
CA TYR A 93 -14.63 6.59 -6.00
C TYR A 93 -15.83 5.64 -5.80
N GLY A 94 -15.67 4.56 -5.02
CA GLY A 94 -16.79 3.64 -4.82
C GLY A 94 -17.94 4.24 -4.02
N LEU A 95 -17.68 5.15 -3.07
CA LEU A 95 -18.74 5.85 -2.35
C LEU A 95 -19.42 6.94 -3.18
N ALA A 96 -18.72 7.54 -4.15
CA ALA A 96 -19.35 8.47 -5.09
C ALA A 96 -20.50 7.80 -5.83
N GLU A 97 -20.27 6.56 -6.31
CA GLU A 97 -21.30 5.73 -6.94
C GLU A 97 -22.34 5.24 -5.93
N ALA A 98 -21.91 4.51 -4.89
CA ALA A 98 -22.82 3.82 -3.97
C ALA A 98 -23.79 4.75 -3.23
N LEU A 99 -23.35 5.98 -2.94
CA LEU A 99 -24.11 6.95 -2.14
C LEU A 99 -24.52 8.19 -2.93
N ASN A 100 -24.30 8.22 -4.25
CA ASN A 100 -24.54 9.38 -5.10
C ASN A 100 -23.87 10.66 -4.55
N ARG A 101 -22.58 10.55 -4.22
CA ARG A 101 -21.70 11.61 -3.70
C ARG A 101 -20.65 12.01 -4.74
N PRO A 102 -21.03 12.65 -5.85
CA PRO A 102 -20.10 12.98 -6.94
C PRO A 102 -18.97 13.91 -6.51
N ASP A 103 -19.14 14.64 -5.40
CA ASP A 103 -18.10 15.46 -4.80
C ASP A 103 -16.88 14.66 -4.31
N TYR A 104 -17.05 13.37 -3.98
CA TYR A 104 -15.93 12.49 -3.65
C TYR A 104 -15.07 12.13 -4.85
N GLU A 105 -15.69 11.78 -5.98
CA GLU A 105 -14.96 11.54 -7.23
C GLU A 105 -14.18 12.80 -7.65
N VAL A 106 -14.84 13.97 -7.62
CA VAL A 106 -14.20 15.25 -7.95
C VAL A 106 -13.02 15.55 -7.02
N ALA A 107 -13.13 15.25 -5.73
CA ALA A 107 -12.04 15.48 -4.78
C ALA A 107 -10.88 14.49 -4.97
N ALA A 108 -11.16 13.22 -5.23
CA ALA A 108 -10.14 12.22 -5.53
C ALA A 108 -9.40 12.54 -6.84
N ASP A 109 -10.13 12.92 -7.89
CA ASP A 109 -9.54 13.36 -9.15
C ASP A 109 -8.68 14.61 -8.97
N ARG A 110 -9.14 15.59 -8.19
CA ARG A 110 -8.35 16.79 -7.87
C ARG A 110 -7.06 16.46 -7.10
N TYR A 111 -7.08 15.48 -6.17
CA TYR A 111 -5.87 15.00 -5.51
C TYR A 111 -4.89 14.44 -6.55
N LEU A 112 -5.35 13.50 -7.38
CA LEU A 112 -4.52 12.80 -8.35
C LEU A 112 -4.00 13.73 -9.45
N GLU A 113 -4.83 14.64 -9.93
CA GLU A 113 -4.43 15.68 -10.90
C GLU A 113 -3.35 16.58 -10.31
N ARG A 114 -3.54 17.08 -9.08
CA ARG A 114 -2.53 17.90 -8.39
C ARG A 114 -1.23 17.12 -8.23
N PHE A 115 -1.29 15.86 -7.80
CA PHE A 115 -0.09 15.05 -7.67
C PHE A 115 0.60 14.89 -9.02
N ALA A 116 -0.12 14.39 -10.04
CA ALA A 116 0.39 14.11 -11.38
C ALA A 116 0.99 15.33 -12.10
N THR A 117 0.45 16.53 -11.88
CA THR A 117 0.84 17.75 -12.61
C THR A 117 1.81 18.64 -11.84
N HIS A 118 1.86 18.54 -10.51
CA HIS A 118 2.64 19.43 -9.65
C HIS A 118 3.75 18.71 -8.88
N CYS A 119 3.49 17.49 -8.39
CA CYS A 119 4.40 16.81 -7.46
C CYS A 119 5.43 15.91 -8.17
N THR A 120 5.16 15.51 -9.42
CA THR A 120 5.93 14.48 -10.14
C THR A 120 7.10 15.02 -10.96
N ALA A 121 7.24 16.35 -11.09
CA ALA A 121 8.31 16.98 -11.87
C ALA A 121 9.66 16.99 -11.11
N THR A 122 10.13 15.81 -10.71
CA THR A 122 11.38 15.63 -9.96
C THR A 122 12.58 15.46 -10.89
N VAL A 123 13.79 15.58 -10.34
CA VAL A 123 15.04 15.49 -11.12
C VAL A 123 15.21 14.09 -11.73
N SER A 124 14.96 13.05 -10.94
CA SER A 124 15.03 11.65 -11.37
C SER A 124 13.82 11.19 -12.18
N GLY A 125 12.66 11.83 -12.00
CA GLY A 125 11.35 11.32 -12.44
C GLY A 125 10.66 10.44 -11.40
N LEU A 126 11.38 9.96 -10.37
CA LEU A 126 10.78 9.24 -9.24
C LEU A 126 9.87 10.15 -8.43
N PHE A 127 8.76 9.60 -7.95
CA PHE A 127 7.76 10.39 -7.23
C PHE A 127 8.14 10.59 -5.76
N PRO A 128 7.76 11.74 -5.17
CA PRO A 128 7.89 11.98 -3.74
C PRO A 128 6.76 11.27 -2.98
N TRP A 129 6.84 9.94 -2.94
CA TRP A 129 5.95 9.03 -2.23
C TRP A 129 6.76 7.85 -1.68
N GLY A 130 6.09 6.91 -1.00
CA GLY A 130 6.75 5.69 -0.53
C GLY A 130 7.08 5.72 0.96
N GLU A 131 8.08 4.93 1.37
CA GLU A 131 8.45 4.80 2.79
C GLU A 131 9.15 6.04 3.34
N HIS A 132 10.00 6.67 2.54
CA HIS A 132 10.96 7.69 3.02
C HIS A 132 10.74 9.09 2.42
N SER A 133 9.71 9.28 1.60
CA SER A 133 9.46 10.57 0.98
C SER A 133 7.98 10.87 0.80
N TYR A 134 7.68 12.15 0.66
CA TYR A 134 6.34 12.70 0.51
C TYR A 134 6.40 14.08 -0.16
N TRP A 135 5.26 14.64 -0.56
CA TRP A 135 5.18 16.06 -0.90
C TRP A 135 4.98 16.91 0.35
N ASP A 136 5.91 17.80 0.66
CA ASP A 136 5.80 18.74 1.79
C ASP A 136 4.76 19.82 1.47
N LEU A 137 3.67 19.86 2.23
CA LEU A 137 2.54 20.74 1.95
C LEU A 137 2.81 22.21 2.32
N GLU A 138 3.70 22.46 3.29
CA GLU A 138 4.03 23.83 3.70
C GLU A 138 5.07 24.46 2.78
N ARG A 139 6.06 23.67 2.36
CA ARG A 139 7.17 24.12 1.53
C ARG A 139 6.90 23.96 0.03
N ASP A 140 5.87 23.20 -0.32
CA ASP A 140 5.46 22.87 -1.69
C ASP A 140 6.63 22.29 -2.50
N CYS A 141 7.28 21.26 -1.95
CA CYS A 141 8.42 20.59 -2.55
C CYS A 141 8.52 19.11 -2.12
N VAL A 142 9.50 18.38 -2.67
CA VAL A 142 9.86 17.05 -2.17
C VAL A 142 10.28 17.14 -0.71
N GLY A 143 9.72 16.26 0.13
CA GLY A 143 9.98 16.15 1.56
C GLY A 143 10.47 14.76 1.97
N ASP A 144 11.15 14.72 3.10
CA ASP A 144 11.65 13.52 3.80
C ASP A 144 11.57 13.81 5.31
N GLY A 145 11.13 12.82 6.10
CA GLY A 145 10.95 12.97 7.54
C GLY A 145 12.27 13.21 8.28
N GLN A 146 13.41 12.79 7.70
CA GLN A 146 14.73 13.07 8.26
C GLN A 146 15.14 14.54 8.10
N TRP A 147 14.66 15.23 7.07
CA TRP A 147 15.00 16.63 6.80
C TRP A 147 14.59 17.56 7.96
N HIS A 148 13.48 17.26 8.64
CA HIS A 148 13.06 18.00 9.82
C HIS A 148 13.99 17.86 11.03
N ARG A 149 14.75 16.76 11.09
CA ARG A 149 15.73 16.49 12.16
C ARG A 149 17.11 17.00 11.81
N ASP A 150 17.46 16.93 10.52
CA ASP A 150 18.74 17.33 9.97
C ASP A 150 18.54 18.13 8.66
N PRO A 151 18.51 19.47 8.74
CA PRO A 151 18.38 20.34 7.58
C PRO A 151 19.50 20.18 6.54
N GLU A 152 20.67 19.64 6.92
CA GLU A 152 21.80 19.43 6.01
C GLU A 152 21.54 18.27 5.02
N ARG A 153 20.54 17.41 5.29
CA ARG A 153 20.14 16.31 4.41
C ARG A 153 19.24 16.72 3.24
N ARG A 154 18.99 18.01 3.04
CA ARG A 154 18.21 18.52 1.90
C ARG A 154 18.78 17.99 0.58
N GLY A 155 17.92 17.56 -0.35
CA GLY A 155 18.37 17.00 -1.63
C GLY A 155 18.60 15.49 -1.62
N GLN A 156 18.38 14.81 -0.48
CA GLN A 156 18.66 13.38 -0.31
C GLN A 156 17.39 12.54 -0.11
N ALA A 157 16.23 13.05 -0.53
CA ALA A 157 14.98 12.30 -0.44
C ALA A 157 15.08 11.00 -1.26
N VAL A 158 14.63 9.91 -0.63
CA VAL A 158 14.72 8.55 -1.18
C VAL A 158 13.32 8.06 -1.54
N HIS A 159 13.19 7.56 -2.75
CA HIS A 159 12.06 6.76 -3.20
C HIS A 159 12.22 5.31 -2.71
N ASP A 160 11.15 4.76 -2.15
CA ASP A 160 11.01 3.34 -1.81
C ASP A 160 9.55 2.95 -2.02
N HIS A 161 9.28 1.97 -2.89
CA HIS A 161 7.93 1.43 -3.08
C HIS A 161 7.46 0.68 -1.81
N LEU A 162 6.87 1.44 -0.88
CA LEU A 162 6.32 0.89 0.36
C LEU A 162 5.21 -0.14 0.09
N ARG A 163 4.42 0.11 -0.97
CA ARG A 163 3.19 -0.57 -1.37
C ARG A 163 3.12 -0.69 -2.90
N ALA A 164 2.26 -1.57 -3.37
CA ALA A 164 2.00 -1.78 -4.79
C ALA A 164 1.09 -0.69 -5.35
N ALA A 165 1.54 0.01 -6.40
CA ALA A 165 0.70 0.93 -7.16
C ALA A 165 -0.20 0.14 -8.13
N PRO A 166 -1.54 0.19 -7.98
CA PRO A 166 -2.44 -0.59 -8.81
C PRO A 166 -2.62 0.04 -10.19
N GLN A 167 -2.98 -0.77 -11.20
CA GLN A 167 -3.14 -0.29 -12.58
C GLN A 167 -4.10 0.90 -12.71
N TRP A 168 -5.22 0.93 -11.96
CA TRP A 168 -6.18 2.03 -12.01
C TRP A 168 -5.55 3.38 -11.63
N LEU A 169 -4.58 3.36 -10.71
CA LEU A 169 -3.88 4.56 -10.28
C LEU A 169 -2.99 5.08 -11.40
N TRP A 170 -2.23 4.19 -12.05
CA TRP A 170 -1.44 4.54 -13.23
C TRP A 170 -2.31 5.06 -14.39
N ASP A 171 -3.47 4.45 -14.62
CA ASP A 171 -4.43 4.88 -15.63
C ASP A 171 -4.94 6.31 -15.33
N LYS A 172 -5.28 6.62 -14.07
CA LYS A 172 -5.69 7.96 -13.65
C LYS A 172 -4.57 8.99 -13.76
N LEU A 173 -3.39 8.71 -13.21
CA LEU A 173 -2.25 9.63 -13.24
C LEU A 173 -1.83 9.94 -14.69
N SER A 174 -1.74 8.92 -15.55
CA SER A 174 -1.41 9.10 -16.96
C SER A 174 -2.51 9.83 -17.74
N GLY A 175 -3.78 9.69 -17.35
CA GLY A 175 -4.89 10.47 -17.91
C GLY A 175 -4.75 11.98 -17.64
N PHE A 176 -4.24 12.37 -16.46
CA PHE A 176 -3.97 13.77 -16.13
C PHE A 176 -2.66 14.29 -16.72
N ASN A 177 -1.60 13.48 -16.65
CA ASN A 177 -0.29 13.82 -17.17
C ASN A 177 0.43 12.56 -17.69
N PRO A 178 0.34 12.23 -18.99
CA PRO A 178 0.98 11.03 -19.53
C PRO A 178 2.49 10.98 -19.29
N ARG A 179 3.13 12.15 -19.22
CA ARG A 179 4.57 12.26 -19.03
C ARG A 179 5.02 11.86 -17.62
N CYS A 180 4.16 11.94 -16.61
CA CYS A 180 4.56 11.52 -15.25
C CYS A 180 4.78 10.01 -15.17
N LEU A 181 3.94 9.20 -15.83
CA LEU A 181 4.14 7.75 -15.90
C LEU A 181 5.44 7.40 -16.63
N GLU A 182 5.68 8.03 -17.78
CA GLU A 182 6.89 7.79 -18.57
C GLU A 182 8.16 8.15 -17.79
N THR A 183 8.20 9.34 -17.19
CA THR A 183 9.37 9.80 -16.42
C THR A 183 9.57 9.03 -15.12
N PHE A 184 8.50 8.56 -14.48
CA PHE A 184 8.60 7.64 -13.35
C PHE A 184 9.27 6.33 -13.75
N ALA A 185 8.79 5.72 -14.83
CA ALA A 185 9.34 4.46 -15.36
C ALA A 185 10.81 4.59 -15.79
N GLU A 186 11.21 5.74 -16.34
CA GLU A 186 12.62 6.09 -16.57
C GLU A 186 13.39 6.18 -15.25
N GLY A 187 12.83 6.88 -14.26
CA GLY A 187 13.44 7.05 -12.94
C GLY A 187 13.64 5.76 -12.17
N LEU A 188 12.83 4.72 -12.42
CA LEU A 188 13.01 3.39 -11.82
C LEU A 188 14.37 2.76 -12.14
N ASP A 189 15.03 3.17 -13.22
CA ASP A 189 16.40 2.74 -13.53
C ASP A 189 17.38 3.10 -12.38
N ASN A 190 17.14 4.21 -11.67
CA ASN A 190 17.97 4.63 -10.52
C ASN A 190 17.98 3.64 -9.34
N HIS A 191 17.10 2.62 -9.35
CA HIS A 191 17.13 1.53 -8.38
C HIS A 191 18.19 0.46 -8.68
N TRP A 192 18.81 0.46 -9.87
CA TRP A 192 19.99 -0.38 -10.11
C TRP A 192 21.21 0.19 -9.36
N SER A 193 22.02 -0.70 -8.79
CA SER A 193 23.20 -0.32 -8.01
C SER A 193 24.49 -0.29 -8.84
N THR A 194 25.43 0.55 -8.44
CA THR A 194 26.77 0.65 -9.05
C THR A 194 27.89 0.49 -8.02
N ASN A 195 29.12 0.28 -8.50
CA ASN A 195 30.29 0.07 -7.64
C ASN A 195 30.93 1.39 -7.18
N GLU A 196 30.60 2.49 -7.85
CA GLU A 196 30.98 3.87 -7.52
C GLU A 196 29.75 4.77 -7.72
N LEU A 197 29.73 5.97 -7.11
CA LEU A 197 28.73 6.98 -7.43
C LEU A 197 28.85 7.32 -8.93
N ALA A 198 27.88 6.86 -9.70
CA ALA A 198 27.87 6.95 -11.15
C ALA A 198 26.60 7.64 -11.61
N SER A 199 26.71 8.42 -12.68
CA SER A 199 25.53 9.01 -13.32
C SER A 199 24.69 7.92 -13.98
N ALA A 200 23.36 8.11 -14.03
CA ALA A 200 22.41 7.13 -14.57
C ALA A 200 22.75 6.61 -15.99
N ASN A 201 23.57 7.33 -16.77
CA ASN A 201 23.88 6.95 -18.15
C ASN A 201 25.11 6.02 -18.32
N GLU A 202 25.73 5.56 -17.23
CA GLU A 202 27.03 4.87 -17.25
C GLU A 202 27.04 3.49 -16.53
N LEU A 203 25.87 2.84 -16.39
CA LEU A 203 25.71 1.59 -15.63
C LEU A 203 26.70 0.49 -16.08
N ASP A 204 27.00 0.40 -17.37
CA ASP A 204 27.88 -0.65 -17.92
C ASP A 204 29.38 -0.33 -17.75
N SER A 205 29.77 0.95 -17.69
CA SER A 205 31.18 1.37 -17.60
C SER A 205 31.74 1.45 -16.19
N THR A 206 30.88 1.51 -15.16
CA THR A 206 31.28 1.61 -13.74
C THR A 206 31.24 0.27 -12.99
N ARG A 207 30.84 -0.80 -13.68
CA ARG A 207 30.81 -2.16 -13.15
C ARG A 207 32.20 -2.79 -13.21
N LYS A 208 32.73 -3.27 -12.08
CA LYS A 208 33.91 -4.13 -12.08
C LYS A 208 33.60 -5.42 -12.88
N PRO A 209 34.47 -5.82 -13.84
CA PRO A 209 34.27 -7.06 -14.57
C PRO A 209 34.06 -8.25 -13.64
N GLY A 210 32.96 -8.98 -13.83
CA GLY A 210 32.64 -10.22 -13.11
C GLY A 210 31.67 -10.10 -11.93
N GLU A 211 31.32 -8.90 -11.46
CA GLU A 211 30.30 -8.75 -10.40
C GLU A 211 28.89 -8.83 -10.98
N PRO A 212 27.90 -9.50 -10.37
CA PRO A 212 26.54 -9.58 -10.89
C PRO A 212 25.81 -8.23 -10.75
N LEU A 213 24.87 -7.97 -11.67
CA LEU A 213 23.91 -6.89 -11.56
C LEU A 213 23.10 -7.04 -10.26
N GLU A 214 22.81 -5.94 -9.58
CA GLU A 214 22.09 -5.87 -8.31
C GLU A 214 21.21 -4.60 -8.32
N TYR A 215 19.96 -4.70 -7.87
CA TYR A 215 19.13 -3.53 -7.60
C TYR A 215 19.02 -3.29 -6.10
N ILE A 216 18.45 -2.16 -5.71
CA ILE A 216 18.14 -1.82 -4.33
C ILE A 216 16.76 -1.16 -4.30
N ARG A 217 16.00 -1.38 -3.23
CA ARG A 217 14.69 -0.75 -3.03
C ARG A 217 14.69 0.78 -2.96
N HIS A 218 15.87 1.41 -2.88
CA HIS A 218 16.06 2.84 -2.70
C HIS A 218 16.51 3.50 -4.01
N GLY A 219 15.94 4.66 -4.32
CA GLY A 219 16.33 5.49 -5.46
C GLY A 219 16.33 6.97 -5.05
N LEU A 220 17.32 7.75 -5.48
CA LEU A 220 17.38 9.17 -5.15
C LEU A 220 16.38 9.97 -5.99
N ILE A 221 15.50 10.75 -5.34
CA ILE A 221 14.44 11.50 -6.05
C ILE A 221 15.00 12.77 -6.71
N GLU A 222 15.85 13.48 -5.96
CA GLU A 222 16.38 14.79 -6.37
C GLU A 222 17.71 14.68 -7.14
N GLN A 223 18.15 13.47 -7.49
CA GLN A 223 19.43 13.20 -8.15
C GLN A 223 19.28 12.11 -9.22
N ARG A 224 20.12 12.14 -10.28
CA ARG A 224 20.19 11.10 -11.32
C ARG A 224 21.43 10.22 -11.12
N GLU A 225 21.54 9.69 -9.92
CA GLU A 225 22.67 8.91 -9.46
C GLU A 225 22.19 7.56 -8.95
N TYR A 226 22.98 6.54 -9.23
CA TYR A 226 22.75 5.21 -8.70
C TYR A 226 23.24 5.11 -7.26
N HIS A 227 22.54 4.29 -6.47
CA HIS A 227 23.02 3.97 -5.14
C HIS A 227 24.27 3.07 -5.23
N PRO A 228 25.34 3.40 -4.48
CA PRO A 228 26.49 2.52 -4.40
C PRO A 228 26.13 1.24 -3.64
N ARG A 229 26.73 0.12 -4.04
CA ARG A 229 26.54 -1.16 -3.35
C ARG A 229 26.99 -1.08 -1.90
N GLY A 230 26.07 -1.41 -0.99
CA GLY A 230 26.33 -1.51 0.45
C GLY A 230 26.75 -2.91 0.90
N ALA A 231 26.93 -3.10 2.22
CA ALA A 231 27.18 -4.42 2.81
C ALA A 231 26.01 -5.40 2.60
N ARG A 232 24.79 -4.85 2.57
CA ARG A 232 23.55 -5.54 2.22
C ARG A 232 23.06 -5.07 0.85
N SER A 233 22.38 -5.93 0.11
CA SER A 233 21.80 -5.60 -1.19
C SER A 233 20.50 -4.81 -1.07
N CYS A 234 19.66 -5.11 -0.06
CA CYS A 234 18.33 -4.51 0.09
C CYS A 234 17.47 -4.61 -1.20
N ASP A 235 17.70 -5.65 -2.01
CA ASP A 235 16.88 -6.07 -3.13
C ASP A 235 15.79 -6.98 -2.61
N PHE A 236 14.65 -6.42 -2.26
CA PHE A 236 13.54 -7.20 -1.73
C PHE A 236 12.67 -7.71 -2.89
N PRO A 237 12.39 -9.03 -2.99
CA PRO A 237 11.63 -9.59 -4.11
C PRO A 237 10.34 -8.86 -4.45
N ARG A 238 9.58 -8.41 -3.44
CA ARG A 238 8.32 -7.69 -3.64
C ARG A 238 8.51 -6.40 -4.46
N HIS A 239 9.59 -5.65 -4.21
CA HIS A 239 9.89 -4.42 -4.94
C HIS A 239 10.19 -4.66 -6.41
N GLY A 240 10.89 -5.75 -6.72
CA GLY A 240 11.10 -6.16 -8.11
C GLY A 240 9.77 -6.46 -8.82
N GLY A 241 8.80 -7.01 -8.10
CA GLY A 241 7.44 -7.19 -8.60
C GLY A 241 6.73 -5.87 -8.90
N PHE A 242 6.82 -4.88 -8.01
CA PHE A 242 6.20 -3.56 -8.23
C PHE A 242 6.79 -2.88 -9.46
N PHE A 243 8.11 -2.85 -9.57
CA PHE A 243 8.77 -2.23 -10.74
C PHE A 243 8.36 -2.91 -12.06
N ILE A 244 8.15 -4.23 -12.07
CA ILE A 244 7.65 -4.95 -13.25
C ILE A 244 6.25 -4.45 -13.64
N VAL A 245 5.34 -4.26 -12.68
CA VAL A 245 3.99 -3.74 -12.95
C VAL A 245 4.06 -2.31 -13.48
N ASP A 246 4.87 -1.46 -12.86
CA ASP A 246 5.02 -0.05 -13.25
C ASP A 246 5.58 0.08 -14.67
N TRP A 247 6.66 -0.67 -14.99
CA TRP A 247 7.21 -0.72 -16.34
C TRP A 247 6.24 -1.33 -17.34
N ALA A 248 5.44 -2.34 -16.97
CA ALA A 248 4.43 -2.90 -17.86
C ALA A 248 3.32 -1.89 -18.18
N CYS A 249 2.87 -1.10 -17.20
CA CYS A 249 1.95 0.02 -17.44
C CYS A 249 2.55 1.07 -18.38
N ALA A 250 3.82 1.46 -18.16
CA ALA A 250 4.51 2.43 -19.02
C ALA A 250 4.77 1.90 -20.43
N PHE A 251 5.14 0.62 -20.58
CA PHE A 251 5.31 -0.05 -21.87
C PHE A 251 3.99 -0.06 -22.65
N ARG A 252 2.90 -0.49 -22.02
CA ARG A 252 1.57 -0.49 -22.64
C ARG A 252 1.15 0.92 -23.10
N ALA A 253 1.50 1.95 -22.34
CA ALA A 253 1.15 3.33 -22.68
C ALA A 253 2.01 3.93 -23.83
N THR A 254 3.25 3.46 -24.01
CA THR A 254 4.24 4.15 -24.87
C THR A 254 4.84 3.29 -25.98
N GLY A 255 4.80 1.96 -25.88
CA GLY A 255 5.48 1.00 -26.76
C GLY A 255 7.02 1.01 -26.65
N ARG A 256 7.57 1.72 -25.66
CA ARG A 256 9.01 1.94 -25.49
C ARG A 256 9.77 0.66 -25.12
N GLN A 257 10.70 0.26 -25.99
CA GLN A 257 11.42 -1.02 -25.87
C GLN A 257 12.40 -1.09 -24.70
N ASP A 258 12.88 0.05 -24.20
CA ASP A 258 13.73 0.11 -23.02
C ASP A 258 12.99 -0.30 -21.74
N PHE A 259 11.69 0.04 -21.60
CA PHE A 259 10.88 -0.48 -20.50
C PHE A 259 10.71 -1.98 -20.57
N LEU A 260 10.51 -2.53 -21.77
CA LEU A 260 10.41 -3.97 -21.98
C LEU A 260 11.72 -4.71 -21.62
N GLU A 261 12.87 -4.12 -21.93
CA GLU A 261 14.17 -4.65 -21.52
C GLU A 261 14.33 -4.67 -19.99
N GLN A 262 13.88 -3.61 -19.29
CA GLN A 262 13.88 -3.58 -17.82
C GLN A 262 12.97 -4.66 -17.21
N ILE A 263 11.79 -4.89 -17.80
CA ILE A 263 10.89 -5.97 -17.39
C ILE A 263 11.59 -7.33 -17.53
N ARG A 264 12.17 -7.64 -18.70
CA ARG A 264 12.87 -8.92 -18.93
C ARG A 264 13.99 -9.13 -17.92
N ARG A 265 14.80 -8.09 -17.71
CA ARG A 265 15.91 -8.09 -16.75
C ARG A 265 15.45 -8.37 -15.32
N MET A 266 14.37 -7.73 -14.86
CA MET A 266 13.86 -7.93 -13.51
C MET A 266 13.19 -9.30 -13.35
N VAL A 267 12.46 -9.77 -14.36
CA VAL A 267 11.88 -11.12 -14.40
C VAL A 267 12.97 -12.19 -14.24
N ASP A 268 14.11 -12.00 -14.91
CA ASP A 268 15.29 -12.89 -14.84
C ASP A 268 16.10 -12.76 -13.54
N TYR A 269 16.03 -11.60 -12.87
CA TYR A 269 16.89 -11.30 -11.72
C TYR A 269 16.75 -12.31 -10.58
N TRP A 270 15.52 -12.61 -10.16
CA TRP A 270 15.26 -13.51 -9.03
C TRP A 270 15.26 -14.98 -9.42
N TRP A 271 15.12 -15.28 -10.71
CA TRP A 271 14.95 -16.65 -11.18
C TRP A 271 16.13 -17.58 -10.79
N PRO A 272 17.41 -17.22 -10.90
CA PRO A 272 18.48 -18.11 -10.46
C PRO A 272 18.72 -18.12 -8.93
N LYS A 273 18.04 -17.26 -8.16
CA LYS A 273 18.30 -17.04 -6.73
C LYS A 273 17.41 -17.84 -5.78
N ARG A 274 16.41 -18.52 -6.31
CA ARG A 274 15.52 -19.43 -5.57
C ARG A 274 16.30 -20.54 -4.88
N ASP A 275 15.71 -21.14 -3.85
CA ASP A 275 16.13 -22.45 -3.36
C ASP A 275 15.39 -23.59 -4.08
N GLU A 276 15.66 -24.83 -3.70
CA GLU A 276 15.03 -26.04 -4.29
C GLU A 276 13.51 -26.12 -4.07
N ARG A 277 12.98 -25.29 -3.16
CA ARG A 277 11.55 -25.15 -2.90
C ARG A 277 10.97 -23.95 -3.64
N ASP A 278 11.72 -23.32 -4.54
CA ASP A 278 11.31 -22.09 -5.23
C ASP A 278 11.09 -20.88 -4.31
N LEU A 279 11.56 -20.92 -3.06
CA LEU A 279 11.52 -19.78 -2.14
C LEU A 279 12.65 -18.80 -2.42
N LEU A 280 12.35 -17.51 -2.23
CA LEU A 280 13.34 -16.44 -2.32
C LEU A 280 13.85 -16.03 -0.95
N LEU A 281 15.13 -15.64 -0.94
CA LEU A 281 15.73 -14.94 0.20
C LEU A 281 15.03 -13.59 0.41
N LEU A 282 15.10 -13.11 1.64
CA LEU A 282 14.68 -11.76 2.03
C LEU A 282 15.41 -10.70 1.21
N GLU A 283 16.71 -10.89 0.99
CA GLU A 283 17.56 -10.14 0.07
C GLU A 283 18.66 -11.05 -0.45
N SER A 284 19.21 -10.77 -1.63
CA SER A 284 20.17 -11.67 -2.29
C SER A 284 21.54 -11.72 -1.63
N ARG A 285 21.90 -10.67 -0.86
CA ARG A 285 23.20 -10.55 -0.21
C ARG A 285 23.11 -9.79 1.11
N SER A 286 23.68 -10.41 2.15
CA SER A 286 23.83 -9.84 3.48
C SER A 286 25.10 -10.38 4.16
N PRO A 287 25.68 -9.66 5.13
CA PRO A 287 26.77 -10.17 5.96
C PRO A 287 26.31 -11.36 6.81
N GLU A 288 27.19 -12.34 7.05
CA GLU A 288 26.84 -13.57 7.81
C GLU A 288 26.44 -13.26 9.25
N GLU A 289 27.04 -12.23 9.84
CA GLU A 289 26.74 -11.73 11.17
C GLU A 289 25.36 -11.08 11.30
N ASP A 290 24.73 -10.69 10.19
CA ASP A 290 23.36 -10.19 10.20
C ASP A 290 22.39 -11.38 10.15
N GLU A 291 22.28 -12.08 11.28
CA GLU A 291 21.47 -13.29 11.41
C GLU A 291 20.01 -13.09 11.03
N ARG A 292 19.48 -11.86 11.05
CA ARG A 292 18.10 -11.62 10.59
C ARG A 292 17.96 -11.80 9.08
N PHE A 293 18.94 -11.32 8.31
CA PHE A 293 18.87 -11.29 6.84
C PHE A 293 19.65 -12.44 6.19
N TYR A 294 20.77 -12.86 6.78
CA TYR A 294 21.61 -13.90 6.20
C TYR A 294 20.94 -15.26 6.21
N GLY A 295 20.87 -15.86 5.01
CA GLY A 295 20.25 -17.18 4.82
C GLY A 295 18.79 -17.22 5.23
N THR A 296 18.07 -16.10 5.17
CA THR A 296 16.67 -16.01 5.57
C THR A 296 15.79 -15.89 4.33
N ASN A 297 14.85 -16.83 4.16
CA ASN A 297 13.79 -16.78 3.16
C ASN A 297 12.63 -15.89 3.63
N ALA A 298 11.95 -15.23 2.67
CA ALA A 298 10.78 -14.40 2.91
C ALA A 298 9.59 -14.88 2.06
N PRO A 299 8.77 -15.84 2.57
CA PRO A 299 7.66 -16.41 1.82
C PRO A 299 6.65 -15.36 1.33
N GLY A 300 6.28 -14.40 2.18
CA GLY A 300 5.33 -13.33 1.80
C GLY A 300 5.84 -12.45 0.64
N GLN A 301 7.15 -12.15 0.61
CA GLN A 301 7.74 -11.40 -0.51
C GLN A 301 7.83 -12.23 -1.79
N THR A 302 8.08 -13.54 -1.65
CA THR A 302 8.05 -14.49 -2.77
C THR A 302 6.66 -14.49 -3.42
N LEU A 303 5.59 -14.56 -2.61
CA LEU A 303 4.21 -14.47 -3.08
C LEU A 303 3.90 -13.10 -3.71
N SER A 304 4.32 -12.00 -3.08
CA SER A 304 4.06 -10.65 -3.60
C SER A 304 4.66 -10.46 -5.00
N LEU A 305 5.90 -10.93 -5.23
CA LEU A 305 6.50 -10.99 -6.58
C LEU A 305 5.66 -11.86 -7.54
N ALA A 306 5.25 -13.05 -7.12
CA ALA A 306 4.45 -13.95 -7.95
C ALA A 306 3.16 -13.29 -8.45
N VAL A 307 2.43 -12.61 -7.56
CA VAL A 307 1.19 -11.92 -7.87
C VAL A 307 1.43 -10.72 -8.79
N SER A 308 2.52 -9.97 -8.61
CA SER A 308 2.89 -8.90 -9.53
C SER A 308 3.21 -9.40 -10.94
N LEU A 309 3.84 -10.58 -11.08
CA LEU A 309 4.05 -11.21 -12.39
C LEU A 309 2.72 -11.56 -13.07
N LEU A 310 1.74 -12.06 -12.31
CA LEU A 310 0.41 -12.41 -12.81
C LEU A 310 -0.43 -11.18 -13.19
N GLU A 311 -0.25 -10.04 -12.52
CA GLU A 311 -0.89 -8.78 -12.92
C GLU A 311 -0.23 -8.13 -14.14
N ALA A 312 1.09 -8.22 -14.25
CA ALA A 312 1.82 -7.64 -15.37
C ALA A 312 1.66 -8.45 -16.67
N ALA A 313 1.58 -9.78 -16.59
CA ALA A 313 1.51 -10.64 -17.77
C ALA A 313 0.35 -10.31 -18.74
N PRO A 314 -0.90 -10.07 -18.28
CA PRO A 314 -1.99 -9.62 -19.13
C PRO A 314 -1.72 -8.31 -19.88
N LEU A 315 -0.95 -7.39 -19.28
CA LEU A 315 -0.59 -6.11 -19.90
C LEU A 315 0.37 -6.26 -21.09
N LEU A 316 1.05 -7.41 -21.18
CA LEU A 316 2.08 -7.70 -22.18
C LEU A 316 1.66 -8.80 -23.16
N THR A 317 0.50 -9.43 -22.98
CA THR A 317 0.15 -10.67 -23.71
C THR A 317 0.07 -10.46 -25.22
N ASP A 318 -0.46 -9.33 -25.67
CA ASP A 318 -0.67 -9.06 -27.09
C ASP A 318 0.65 -8.74 -27.82
N ASP A 319 1.58 -8.04 -27.16
CA ASP A 319 2.85 -7.61 -27.74
C ASP A 319 3.99 -8.62 -27.50
N GLU A 320 4.00 -9.28 -26.34
CA GLU A 320 5.10 -10.09 -25.81
C GLU A 320 4.60 -11.40 -25.17
N PRO A 321 3.89 -12.26 -25.94
CA PRO A 321 3.21 -13.45 -25.40
C PRO A 321 4.16 -14.47 -24.76
N GLN A 322 5.42 -14.57 -25.22
CA GLN A 322 6.41 -15.48 -24.63
C GLN A 322 6.89 -15.00 -23.26
N LEU A 323 7.05 -13.68 -23.10
CA LEU A 323 7.41 -13.09 -21.81
C LEU A 323 6.26 -13.23 -20.83
N ALA A 324 5.02 -12.95 -21.26
CA ALA A 324 3.82 -13.16 -20.44
C ALA A 324 3.67 -14.62 -20.00
N ALA A 325 3.90 -15.59 -20.89
CA ALA A 325 3.91 -17.02 -20.54
C ALA A 325 5.01 -17.37 -19.53
N THR A 326 6.21 -16.80 -19.71
CA THR A 326 7.31 -16.95 -18.76
C THR A 326 6.93 -16.40 -17.39
N MET A 327 6.34 -15.21 -17.32
CA MET A 327 5.87 -14.61 -16.07
C MET A 327 4.88 -15.53 -15.34
N ALA A 328 3.91 -16.09 -16.05
CA ALA A 328 2.92 -17.02 -15.48
C ALA A 328 3.55 -18.33 -14.96
N GLU A 329 4.49 -18.92 -15.72
CA GLU A 329 5.26 -20.09 -15.28
C GLU A 329 6.02 -19.80 -13.99
N ARG A 330 6.73 -18.67 -13.96
CA ARG A 330 7.56 -18.28 -12.81
C ARG A 330 6.71 -17.93 -11.58
N ALA A 331 5.58 -17.26 -11.79
CA ALA A 331 4.61 -16.99 -10.73
C ALA A 331 4.11 -18.28 -10.08
N THR A 332 3.79 -19.30 -10.89
CA THR A 332 3.37 -20.62 -10.39
C THR A 332 4.44 -21.23 -9.49
N ALA A 333 5.71 -21.22 -9.91
CA ALA A 333 6.82 -21.73 -9.10
C ALA A 333 6.97 -20.96 -7.78
N TYR A 334 6.86 -19.63 -7.80
CA TYR A 334 6.94 -18.81 -6.58
C TYR A 334 5.76 -19.04 -5.63
N ILE A 335 4.54 -19.24 -6.16
CA ILE A 335 3.35 -19.63 -5.37
C ILE A 335 3.59 -21.00 -4.70
N ASP A 336 4.09 -21.98 -5.45
CA ASP A 336 4.44 -23.29 -4.89
C ASP A 336 5.54 -23.18 -3.81
N GLY A 337 6.48 -22.24 -3.96
CA GLY A 337 7.47 -21.96 -2.93
C GLY A 337 6.88 -21.37 -1.67
N PHE A 338 6.04 -20.34 -1.79
CA PHE A 338 5.28 -19.78 -0.67
C PHE A 338 4.51 -20.87 0.08
N LEU A 339 3.78 -21.72 -0.63
CA LEU A 339 2.98 -22.81 -0.03
C LEU A 339 3.82 -23.92 0.59
N ARG A 340 5.10 -24.08 0.21
CA ARG A 340 6.07 -25.02 0.82
C ARG A 340 6.84 -24.43 2.00
N ALA A 341 6.67 -23.14 2.31
CA ALA A 341 7.21 -22.56 3.52
C ALA A 341 6.58 -23.23 4.77
N PRO A 342 7.24 -23.20 5.93
CA PRO A 342 6.85 -23.98 7.12
C PRO A 342 5.67 -23.36 7.88
N HIS A 343 4.60 -23.00 7.16
CA HIS A 343 3.32 -22.61 7.71
C HIS A 343 2.67 -23.78 8.46
N ASP A 344 1.94 -23.48 9.52
CA ASP A 344 1.07 -24.43 10.20
C ASP A 344 -0.29 -23.74 10.40
N LEU A 345 -1.16 -23.91 9.40
CA LEU A 345 -2.45 -23.21 9.32
C LEU A 345 -3.39 -23.64 10.44
N ASP A 346 -3.34 -24.91 10.84
CA ASP A 346 -4.17 -25.46 11.92
C ASP A 346 -3.82 -24.83 13.28
N GLN A 347 -2.54 -24.51 13.49
CA GLN A 347 -2.06 -23.82 14.70
C GLN A 347 -2.01 -22.29 14.55
N GLY A 348 -2.48 -21.72 13.44
CA GLY A 348 -2.42 -20.28 13.18
C GLY A 348 -1.00 -19.73 13.03
N ILE A 349 -0.04 -20.55 12.59
CA ILE A 349 1.35 -20.15 12.35
C ILE A 349 1.50 -19.71 10.89
N PHE A 350 1.53 -18.41 10.69
CA PHE A 350 1.86 -17.78 9.42
C PHE A 350 3.31 -17.29 9.45
N VAL A 351 4.14 -17.74 8.51
CA VAL A 351 5.59 -17.51 8.53
C VAL A 351 5.92 -16.21 7.80
N ILE A 352 6.53 -15.26 8.49
CA ILE A 352 7.11 -14.07 7.85
C ILE A 352 8.51 -14.38 7.31
N HIS A 353 9.31 -15.11 8.09
CA HIS A 353 10.67 -15.50 7.72
C HIS A 353 10.97 -16.94 8.13
N SER A 354 11.68 -17.68 7.26
CA SER A 354 12.24 -19.01 7.58
C SER A 354 13.73 -19.05 7.28
N LYS A 355 14.48 -19.88 8.01
CA LYS A 355 15.87 -20.15 7.66
C LYS A 355 15.93 -21.05 6.45
N ARG A 356 16.75 -20.64 5.46
CA ARG A 356 16.95 -21.36 4.21
C ARG A 356 17.53 -22.75 4.49
N ASP A 357 18.49 -22.82 5.42
CA ASP A 357 18.94 -24.10 5.96
C ASP A 357 17.86 -24.72 6.86
N GLY A 358 17.49 -25.96 6.57
CA GLY A 358 16.48 -26.71 7.35
C GLY A 358 15.01 -26.27 7.21
N ASN A 359 14.69 -25.16 6.53
CA ASN A 359 13.33 -24.61 6.42
C ASN A 359 12.65 -24.34 7.77
N THR A 360 13.39 -23.90 8.79
CA THR A 360 12.81 -23.70 10.12
C THR A 360 12.20 -22.31 10.24
N VAL A 361 11.04 -22.20 10.89
CA VAL A 361 10.41 -20.91 11.20
C VAL A 361 11.39 -20.04 11.99
N PHE A 362 11.72 -18.86 11.46
CA PHE A 362 12.56 -17.87 12.13
C PHE A 362 11.70 -16.81 12.81
N GLU A 363 10.67 -16.34 12.11
CA GLU A 363 9.76 -15.31 12.61
C GLU A 363 8.35 -15.60 12.09
N LYS A 364 7.33 -15.22 12.87
CA LYS A 364 5.91 -15.41 12.56
C LYS A 364 5.24 -14.05 12.31
N MET A 365 4.24 -14.03 11.44
CA MET A 365 3.35 -12.89 11.31
C MET A 365 2.42 -12.80 12.53
N PRO A 366 2.21 -11.62 13.11
CA PRO A 366 1.14 -11.41 14.07
C PRO A 366 -0.22 -11.39 13.38
N VAL A 367 -1.29 -11.68 14.13
CA VAL A 367 -2.66 -11.34 13.71
C VAL A 367 -2.89 -9.83 13.90
N TRP A 368 -2.45 -9.30 15.04
CA TRP A 368 -2.58 -7.88 15.40
C TRP A 368 -1.27 -7.31 15.94
N GLY A 369 -1.01 -6.03 15.71
CA GLY A 369 0.14 -5.33 16.28
C GLY A 369 1.38 -5.40 15.40
N SER A 370 1.20 -5.17 14.10
CA SER A 370 2.29 -4.97 13.16
C SER A 370 3.18 -3.80 13.60
N VAL A 371 4.46 -3.90 13.26
CA VAL A 371 5.47 -2.87 13.50
C VAL A 371 6.36 -2.78 12.27
N TYR A 372 7.29 -1.83 12.24
CA TYR A 372 8.17 -1.67 11.10
C TYR A 372 8.88 -2.99 10.72
N GLY A 373 8.68 -3.41 9.47
CA GLY A 373 9.26 -4.63 8.91
C GLY A 373 8.63 -5.94 9.39
N ILE A 374 7.49 -5.88 10.10
CA ILE A 374 6.69 -7.04 10.50
C ILE A 374 5.24 -6.79 10.11
N TRP A 375 4.73 -7.53 9.12
CA TRP A 375 3.37 -7.35 8.59
C TRP A 375 2.37 -8.32 9.24
N PRO A 376 1.10 -7.93 9.38
CA PRO A 376 0.07 -8.80 9.93
C PRO A 376 -0.33 -9.90 8.94
N ALA A 377 -0.85 -11.04 9.42
CA ALA A 377 -1.24 -12.16 8.56
C ALA A 377 -2.26 -11.78 7.48
N SER A 378 -3.16 -10.81 7.75
CA SER A 378 -4.15 -10.30 6.78
C SER A 378 -3.52 -9.70 5.53
N TYR A 379 -2.33 -9.11 5.64
CA TYR A 379 -1.56 -8.56 4.54
C TYR A 379 -1.26 -9.62 3.47
N VAL A 380 -0.75 -10.76 3.92
CA VAL A 380 -0.41 -11.89 3.03
C VAL A 380 -1.67 -12.65 2.64
N ALA A 381 -2.68 -12.74 3.50
CA ALA A 381 -3.96 -13.37 3.19
C ALA A 381 -4.68 -12.67 2.02
N LEU A 382 -4.72 -11.34 2.01
CA LEU A 382 -5.27 -10.56 0.90
C LEU A 382 -4.46 -10.77 -0.38
N THR A 383 -3.14 -10.88 -0.28
CA THR A 383 -2.29 -11.24 -1.43
C THR A 383 -2.60 -12.66 -1.94
N CYS A 384 -2.87 -13.62 -1.05
CA CYS A 384 -3.35 -14.96 -1.43
C CYS A 384 -4.70 -14.89 -2.16
N LEU A 385 -5.64 -14.06 -1.72
CA LEU A 385 -6.94 -13.90 -2.40
C LEU A 385 -6.81 -13.24 -3.78
N LEU A 386 -5.88 -12.31 -3.95
CA LEU A 386 -5.56 -11.77 -5.26
C LEU A 386 -4.97 -12.85 -6.18
N GLY A 387 -3.99 -13.63 -5.69
CA GLY A 387 -3.43 -14.76 -6.43
C GLY A 387 -4.48 -15.83 -6.76
N TYR A 388 -5.41 -16.11 -5.84
CA TYR A 388 -6.54 -17.01 -6.07
C TYR A 388 -7.42 -16.54 -7.22
N ARG A 389 -7.82 -15.26 -7.25
CA ARG A 389 -8.64 -14.71 -8.34
C ARG A 389 -7.97 -14.83 -9.72
N GLN A 390 -6.65 -14.78 -9.76
CA GLN A 390 -5.88 -14.84 -11.01
C GLN A 390 -5.61 -16.28 -11.48
N THR A 391 -5.60 -17.25 -10.57
CA THR A 391 -5.13 -18.63 -10.86
C THR A 391 -6.16 -19.72 -10.59
N GLY A 392 -7.13 -19.47 -9.73
CA GLY A 392 -8.04 -20.48 -9.18
C GLY A 392 -7.37 -21.45 -8.20
N ASP A 393 -6.15 -21.17 -7.70
CA ASP A 393 -5.45 -22.08 -6.79
C ASP A 393 -6.07 -22.09 -5.39
N GLU A 394 -6.92 -23.09 -5.13
CA GLU A 394 -7.63 -23.31 -3.86
C GLU A 394 -6.72 -23.41 -2.63
N ARG A 395 -5.41 -23.68 -2.81
CA ARG A 395 -4.44 -23.68 -1.70
C ARG A 395 -4.22 -22.27 -1.15
N LEU A 396 -4.23 -21.26 -2.03
CA LEU A 396 -4.15 -19.85 -1.63
C LEU A 396 -5.42 -19.42 -0.87
N LEU A 397 -6.60 -19.82 -1.36
CA LEU A 397 -7.86 -19.56 -0.66
C LEU A 397 -7.88 -20.22 0.73
N SER A 398 -7.38 -21.47 0.83
CA SER A 398 -7.27 -22.17 2.11
C SER A 398 -6.36 -21.43 3.10
N TRP A 399 -5.22 -20.91 2.64
CA TRP A 399 -4.34 -20.08 3.46
C TRP A 399 -5.03 -18.82 3.96
N ALA A 400 -5.74 -18.11 3.06
CA ALA A 400 -6.47 -16.90 3.40
C ALA A 400 -7.63 -17.15 4.38
N ARG A 401 -8.36 -18.27 4.24
CA ARG A 401 -9.39 -18.70 5.19
C ARG A 401 -8.83 -18.93 6.58
N ALA A 402 -7.72 -19.67 6.70
CA ALA A 402 -7.08 -19.93 7.99
C ALA A 402 -6.69 -18.63 8.71
N ALA A 403 -6.16 -17.65 7.97
CA ALA A 403 -5.91 -16.31 8.52
C ALA A 403 -7.21 -15.61 8.92
N GLY A 404 -8.23 -15.64 8.05
CA GLY A 404 -9.56 -15.05 8.31
C GLY A 404 -10.23 -15.59 9.57
N GLU A 405 -10.11 -16.89 9.86
CA GLU A 405 -10.60 -17.50 11.10
C GLU A 405 -9.96 -16.86 12.34
N ARG A 406 -8.64 -16.61 12.30
CA ARG A 406 -7.96 -15.90 13.40
C ARG A 406 -8.53 -14.49 13.59
N TYR A 407 -8.78 -13.75 12.51
CA TYR A 407 -9.37 -12.40 12.59
C TYR A 407 -10.83 -12.40 13.06
N ALA A 408 -11.59 -13.47 12.80
CA ALA A 408 -12.96 -13.62 13.28
C ALA A 408 -13.01 -13.97 14.78
N GLU A 409 -12.00 -14.70 15.29
CA GLU A 409 -11.96 -15.22 16.66
C GLU A 409 -11.20 -14.32 17.65
N GLU A 410 -10.08 -13.73 17.21
CA GLU A 410 -9.12 -13.05 18.09
C GLU A 410 -9.37 -11.54 18.12
N PRO A 411 -9.70 -10.95 19.28
CA PRO A 411 -9.83 -9.49 19.39
C PRO A 411 -8.45 -8.82 19.33
N ILE A 412 -8.43 -7.52 19.00
CA ILE A 412 -7.22 -6.70 19.14
C ILE A 412 -6.75 -6.77 20.60
N PRO A 413 -5.50 -7.17 20.88
CA PRO A 413 -5.02 -7.30 22.25
C PRO A 413 -5.02 -5.97 23.00
N ALA A 414 -5.47 -6.00 24.26
CA ALA A 414 -5.45 -4.81 25.11
C ALA A 414 -4.01 -4.32 25.33
N GLY A 415 -3.79 -3.00 25.20
CA GLY A 415 -2.48 -2.37 25.41
C GLY A 415 -1.53 -2.48 24.21
N VAL A 416 -1.91 -3.15 23.13
CA VAL A 416 -1.16 -3.12 21.87
C VAL A 416 -1.63 -1.93 21.04
N GLN A 417 -0.71 -1.06 20.64
CA GLN A 417 -0.99 0.06 19.73
C GLN A 417 -1.03 -0.44 18.28
N ALA A 418 -2.00 -1.31 17.98
CA ALA A 418 -2.16 -1.87 16.64
C ALA A 418 -2.46 -0.74 15.63
N PRO A 419 -1.72 -0.65 14.51
CA PRO A 419 -2.02 0.33 13.45
C PRO A 419 -3.42 0.12 12.85
N ALA A 420 -4.03 1.21 12.39
CA ALA A 420 -5.32 1.17 11.68
C ALA A 420 -5.25 0.32 10.40
N MET A 421 -4.06 0.19 9.81
CA MET A 421 -3.77 -0.74 8.72
C MET A 421 -4.13 -2.18 9.08
N ASP A 422 -3.69 -2.69 10.24
CA ASP A 422 -3.98 -4.06 10.67
C ASP A 422 -5.49 -4.30 10.75
N ALA A 423 -6.19 -3.35 11.39
CA ALA A 423 -7.64 -3.34 11.52
C ALA A 423 -8.34 -3.32 10.16
N GLY A 424 -7.91 -2.44 9.26
CA GLY A 424 -8.46 -2.31 7.93
C GLY A 424 -8.24 -3.54 7.06
N LEU A 425 -7.03 -4.10 7.06
CA LEU A 425 -6.69 -5.31 6.30
C LEU A 425 -7.39 -6.55 6.87
N GLY A 426 -7.47 -6.70 8.19
CA GLY A 426 -8.21 -7.80 8.82
C GLY A 426 -9.71 -7.75 8.49
N LEU A 427 -10.31 -6.56 8.56
CA LEU A 427 -11.71 -6.36 8.15
C LEU A 427 -11.90 -6.59 6.64
N GLY A 428 -10.99 -6.05 5.83
CA GLY A 428 -10.97 -6.24 4.38
C GLY A 428 -10.90 -7.72 4.00
N LEU A 429 -10.06 -8.51 4.69
CA LEU A 429 -9.95 -9.96 4.49
C LEU A 429 -11.28 -10.68 4.72
N LEU A 430 -11.97 -10.41 5.83
CA LEU A 430 -13.27 -11.04 6.11
C LEU A 430 -14.32 -10.66 5.07
N ALA A 431 -14.38 -9.38 4.70
CA ALA A 431 -15.27 -8.92 3.63
C ALA A 431 -14.92 -9.56 2.28
N ASP A 432 -13.64 -9.79 2.01
CA ASP A 432 -13.18 -10.37 0.75
C ASP A 432 -13.40 -11.88 0.67
N LEU A 433 -13.24 -12.60 1.78
CA LEU A 433 -13.64 -14.00 1.90
C LEU A 433 -15.14 -14.17 1.66
N TYR A 434 -15.99 -13.27 2.14
CA TYR A 434 -17.41 -13.30 1.80
C TYR A 434 -17.65 -13.17 0.29
N ASP A 435 -16.98 -12.20 -0.35
CA ASP A 435 -17.12 -11.95 -1.78
C ASP A 435 -16.67 -13.16 -2.64
N VAL A 436 -15.55 -13.79 -2.27
CA VAL A 436 -15.04 -14.98 -2.98
C VAL A 436 -15.91 -16.21 -2.77
N THR A 437 -16.42 -16.43 -1.55
CA THR A 437 -17.00 -17.72 -1.14
C THR A 437 -18.52 -17.73 -1.07
N GLY A 438 -19.14 -16.56 -0.94
CA GLY A 438 -20.56 -16.39 -0.66
C GLY A 438 -20.99 -16.81 0.76
N GLU A 439 -20.07 -17.22 1.63
CA GLU A 439 -20.39 -17.72 2.97
C GLU A 439 -20.71 -16.57 3.93
N ALA A 440 -21.98 -16.48 4.36
CA ALA A 440 -22.48 -15.40 5.21
C ALA A 440 -21.80 -15.27 6.58
N THR A 441 -21.12 -16.33 7.05
CA THR A 441 -20.34 -16.31 8.28
C THR A 441 -19.21 -15.29 8.24
N TRP A 442 -18.57 -15.11 7.08
CA TRP A 442 -17.51 -14.11 6.90
C TRP A 442 -18.04 -12.69 7.03
N LEU A 443 -19.16 -12.38 6.39
CA LEU A 443 -19.79 -11.06 6.47
C LEU A 443 -20.31 -10.77 7.89
N CYS A 444 -20.89 -11.76 8.57
CA CYS A 444 -21.32 -11.63 9.96
C CYS A 444 -20.12 -11.30 10.89
N SER A 445 -19.00 -11.99 10.68
CA SER A 445 -17.76 -11.74 11.43
C SER A 445 -17.18 -10.36 11.11
N ALA A 446 -17.20 -9.95 9.84
CA ALA A 446 -16.78 -8.62 9.41
C ALA A 446 -17.63 -7.52 10.06
N MET A 447 -18.96 -7.66 10.11
CA MET A 447 -19.85 -6.72 10.79
C MET A 447 -19.57 -6.62 12.30
N THR A 448 -19.34 -7.76 12.95
CA THR A 448 -18.99 -7.81 14.38
C THR A 448 -17.64 -7.12 14.66
N LEU A 449 -16.65 -7.36 13.79
CA LEU A 449 -15.35 -6.71 13.87
C LEU A 449 -15.49 -5.20 13.64
N ALA A 450 -16.23 -4.78 12.61
CA ALA A 450 -16.46 -3.37 12.29
C ALA A 450 -17.04 -2.58 13.48
N GLU A 451 -18.04 -3.13 14.19
CA GLU A 451 -18.60 -2.51 15.39
C GLU A 451 -17.55 -2.33 16.51
N SER A 452 -16.64 -3.28 16.65
CA SER A 452 -15.55 -3.21 17.63
C SER A 452 -14.50 -2.17 17.21
N LEU A 453 -14.13 -2.17 15.92
CA LEU A 453 -13.18 -1.22 15.36
C LEU A 453 -13.67 0.23 15.44
N LEU A 454 -14.97 0.49 15.27
CA LEU A 454 -15.52 1.82 15.47
C LEU A 454 -15.28 2.34 16.90
N LYS A 455 -15.33 1.48 17.92
CA LYS A 455 -15.08 1.89 19.32
C LYS A 455 -13.60 2.16 19.57
N ILE A 456 -12.72 1.37 18.96
CA ILE A 456 -11.27 1.46 19.16
C ILE A 456 -10.68 2.63 18.39
N TYR A 457 -11.10 2.81 17.13
CA TYR A 457 -10.47 3.76 16.21
C TYR A 457 -11.21 5.09 16.09
N TYR A 458 -12.48 5.17 16.52
CA TYR A 458 -13.20 6.44 16.67
C TYR A 458 -13.55 6.73 18.13
N PRO A 459 -12.56 6.77 19.05
CA PRO A 459 -12.84 7.20 20.40
C PRO A 459 -13.33 8.65 20.37
N ASP A 460 -14.26 8.98 21.25
CA ASP A 460 -14.77 10.35 21.41
C ASP A 460 -13.63 11.31 21.77
N VAL A 461 -13.72 12.55 21.29
CA VAL A 461 -12.76 13.63 21.53
C VAL A 461 -13.49 14.74 22.26
N ASP A 462 -13.07 15.06 23.49
CA ASP A 462 -13.67 16.09 24.35
C ASP A 462 -15.20 15.93 24.55
N GLY A 463 -15.67 14.69 24.63
CA GLY A 463 -17.10 14.38 24.75
C GLY A 463 -17.91 14.61 23.46
N SER A 464 -17.23 14.87 22.34
CA SER A 464 -17.80 14.96 21.01
C SER A 464 -17.42 13.76 20.15
N ARG A 465 -18.33 13.38 19.26
CA ARG A 465 -18.13 12.27 18.33
C ARG A 465 -17.01 12.62 17.35
N ALA A 466 -15.93 11.85 17.34
CA ALA A 466 -14.81 12.11 16.44
C ALA A 466 -15.14 11.79 14.98
N ASP A 467 -14.71 12.66 14.07
CA ASP A 467 -14.94 12.50 12.62
C ASP A 467 -13.84 11.69 11.93
N LEU A 468 -12.62 11.67 12.47
CA LEU A 468 -11.47 10.95 11.91
C LEU A 468 -11.09 9.73 12.78
N PRO A 469 -10.66 8.61 12.17
CA PRO A 469 -10.07 7.51 12.91
C PRO A 469 -8.69 7.92 13.45
N VAL A 470 -8.26 7.28 14.53
CA VAL A 470 -6.87 7.36 15.01
C VAL A 470 -5.95 6.50 14.14
N GLY A 471 -4.67 6.85 14.08
CA GLY A 471 -3.68 6.07 13.30
C GLY A 471 -3.42 4.69 13.88
N ALA A 472 -3.53 4.51 15.20
CA ALA A 472 -3.33 3.24 15.89
C ALA A 472 -4.22 3.18 17.16
N ALA A 473 -4.46 1.99 17.68
CA ALA A 473 -5.18 1.83 18.94
C ALA A 473 -4.48 2.59 20.08
N GLY A 474 -5.24 3.38 20.84
CA GLY A 474 -4.72 4.07 22.04
C GLY A 474 -3.90 5.34 21.78
N ILE A 475 -3.86 5.87 20.56
CA ILE A 475 -3.37 7.22 20.25
C ILE A 475 -4.54 8.17 19.92
N ASP A 476 -4.27 9.46 19.77
CA ASP A 476 -5.31 10.51 19.60
C ASP A 476 -5.18 11.35 18.32
N TRP A 477 -4.23 11.04 17.43
CA TRP A 477 -4.06 11.69 16.13
C TRP A 477 -4.38 10.76 14.95
N TYR A 478 -4.72 11.36 13.80
CA TYR A 478 -4.80 10.67 12.51
C TYR A 478 -3.42 10.68 11.85
N GLU A 479 -3.01 9.54 11.27
CA GLU A 479 -1.76 9.43 10.51
C GLU A 479 -1.92 8.47 9.33
N SER A 480 -1.86 8.97 8.09
CA SER A 480 -2.11 8.18 6.86
C SER A 480 -1.12 7.01 6.70
N GLN A 481 0.13 7.17 7.14
CA GLN A 481 1.13 6.10 7.13
C GLN A 481 0.69 4.87 7.92
N MET A 482 -0.02 5.06 9.04
CA MET A 482 -0.52 3.96 9.86
C MET A 482 -1.76 3.27 9.26
N GLY A 483 -2.16 3.65 8.04
CA GLY A 483 -3.18 2.99 7.24
C GLY A 483 -4.65 3.20 7.61
N PRO A 484 -5.10 4.35 8.16
CA PRO A 484 -6.53 4.60 8.34
C PRO A 484 -7.32 4.54 7.02
N GLY A 485 -6.69 4.75 5.86
CA GLY A 485 -7.33 4.53 4.55
C GLY A 485 -7.85 3.10 4.35
N PHE A 486 -7.08 2.09 4.77
CA PHE A 486 -7.54 0.69 4.73
C PHE A 486 -8.70 0.44 5.69
N LEU A 487 -8.70 1.09 6.86
CA LEU A 487 -9.81 1.00 7.80
C LEU A 487 -11.08 1.60 7.20
N LEU A 488 -10.99 2.79 6.58
CA LEU A 488 -12.11 3.44 5.90
C LEU A 488 -12.65 2.55 4.77
N HIS A 489 -11.75 1.97 3.96
CA HIS A 489 -12.11 1.07 2.88
C HIS A 489 -12.83 -0.19 3.40
N GLY A 490 -12.24 -0.89 4.37
CA GLY A 490 -12.81 -2.11 4.95
C GLY A 490 -14.18 -1.87 5.59
N LEU A 491 -14.34 -0.74 6.31
CA LEU A 491 -15.61 -0.34 6.92
C LEU A 491 -16.68 -0.07 5.86
N ALA A 492 -16.37 0.74 4.85
CA ALA A 492 -17.30 1.06 3.78
C ALA A 492 -17.73 -0.18 3.00
N ARG A 493 -16.76 -1.00 2.59
CA ARG A 493 -17.01 -2.22 1.82
C ARG A 493 -17.88 -3.20 2.60
N THR A 494 -17.56 -3.46 3.86
CA THR A 494 -18.35 -4.34 4.74
C THR A 494 -19.80 -3.85 4.88
N ALA A 495 -20.00 -2.56 5.14
CA ALA A 495 -21.33 -1.99 5.30
C ALA A 495 -22.16 -2.06 4.01
N LEU A 496 -21.55 -1.83 2.85
CA LEU A 496 -22.22 -1.93 1.55
C LEU A 496 -22.56 -3.39 1.19
N LEU A 497 -21.65 -4.33 1.40
CA LEU A 497 -21.93 -5.77 1.21
C LEU A 497 -23.08 -6.25 2.10
N ASN A 498 -23.18 -5.73 3.34
CA ASN A 498 -24.29 -6.03 4.25
C ASN A 498 -25.65 -5.47 3.76
N ARG A 499 -25.66 -4.39 2.97
CA ARG A 499 -26.88 -3.92 2.28
C ARG A 499 -27.27 -4.82 1.11
N GLY A 500 -26.29 -5.48 0.51
CA GLY A 500 -26.44 -6.45 -0.56
C GLY A 500 -25.26 -6.42 -1.53
N PRO A 501 -24.94 -7.52 -2.23
CA PRO A 501 -23.81 -7.57 -3.18
C PRO A 501 -23.88 -6.48 -4.26
N ASP A 502 -25.07 -6.25 -4.84
CA ASP A 502 -25.29 -5.23 -5.87
C ASP A 502 -25.16 -3.78 -5.35
N ALA A 503 -25.11 -3.59 -4.03
CA ALA A 503 -24.95 -2.27 -3.41
C ALA A 503 -23.48 -1.89 -3.18
N CYS A 504 -22.54 -2.80 -3.42
CA CYS A 504 -21.12 -2.59 -3.16
C CYS A 504 -20.29 -2.49 -4.45
N PRO A 505 -20.03 -1.28 -4.96
CA PRO A 505 -19.10 -1.08 -6.07
C PRO A 505 -17.62 -1.12 -5.65
N LEU A 506 -17.33 -1.23 -4.34
CA LEU A 506 -15.96 -1.26 -3.83
C LEU A 506 -15.34 -2.64 -4.05
N ALA A 507 -14.40 -2.71 -4.99
CA ALA A 507 -13.49 -3.83 -5.11
C ALA A 507 -12.64 -3.99 -3.85
N ALA A 508 -12.17 -5.20 -3.57
CA ALA A 508 -11.19 -5.40 -2.51
C ALA A 508 -9.87 -4.70 -2.82
N ASP A 509 -9.18 -4.28 -1.76
CA ASP A 509 -7.93 -3.53 -1.84
C ASP A 509 -6.73 -4.44 -1.51
N TYR A 510 -5.79 -4.51 -2.45
CA TYR A 510 -4.56 -5.29 -2.35
C TYR A 510 -3.29 -4.44 -2.37
N THR A 511 -3.42 -3.11 -2.31
CA THR A 511 -2.30 -2.17 -2.48
C THR A 511 -1.25 -2.28 -1.38
N ALA A 512 -1.62 -2.72 -0.17
CA ALA A 512 -0.70 -2.82 0.96
C ALA A 512 0.57 -3.66 0.69
N ARG A 513 0.50 -4.65 -0.20
CA ARG A 513 1.46 -5.77 -0.35
C ARG A 513 2.90 -5.41 -0.74
#